data_AF-A0A7L3A7C3-F1
#
_entry.id   AF-A0A7L3A7C3-F1
#
_cell.length_a   1.000
_cell.length_b   1.000
_cell.length_c   1.000
_cell.angle_alpha   90.00
_cell.angle_beta   90.00
_cell.angle_gamma   90.00
#
_symmetry.space_group_name_H-M   'P 1'
#
loop_
_entity.id
_entity.type
_entity.pdbx_description
1 polymer ?
#
loop_
_entity_poly.entity_id
_entity_poly.type
_entity_poly.pdbx_seq_one_letter_code
_entity_poly.pdbx_strand_id
1 'polypeptide(L)'
;MDLCHVPATREKGWYLALMAPNVKGPNYAWLDPSRLYCHPQGLQDCVADLLQPFQGDAIDMVAGIDAMGFILGEQHAAHRPARAPCPLSLRVLTLLWPPAGAAAAATLRKGFLAIRKAGHLCVQTEAQPYTDYSGREKRMELRTDAISPGLRILLVDQWVETGGTMRAAIELVERLGGVVAGVAAICMESSEGGRWIQERYKCSHCVPPRLQPRFDQHQ
;
A
#
# COMPACT_ATOMS: atom_id res chain seq x y z
N MET A 1 -9.44 22.44 -10.79
CA MET A 1 -10.08 21.12 -10.92
C MET A 1 -10.51 20.73 -9.51
N ASP A 2 -11.81 20.55 -9.27
CA ASP A 2 -12.37 20.34 -7.93
C ASP A 2 -11.83 19.04 -7.28
N LEU A 3 -11.35 19.11 -6.03
CA LEU A 3 -10.83 17.97 -5.26
C LEU A 3 -11.95 17.14 -4.63
N CYS A 4 -13.18 17.64 -4.66
CA CYS A 4 -14.35 16.99 -4.07
C CYS A 4 -15.29 16.39 -5.13
N HIS A 5 -15.01 16.61 -6.42
CA HIS A 5 -15.89 16.12 -7.49
C HIS A 5 -15.84 14.59 -7.58
N VAL A 6 -16.97 13.96 -7.26
CA VAL A 6 -17.18 12.52 -7.40
C VAL A 6 -18.01 12.26 -8.66
N PRO A 7 -17.53 11.43 -9.61
CA PRO A 7 -18.32 11.04 -10.78
C PRO A 7 -19.60 10.28 -10.38
N ALA A 8 -20.68 10.45 -11.14
CA ALA A 8 -21.95 9.75 -10.90
C ALA A 8 -21.81 8.22 -10.99
N THR A 9 -20.95 7.74 -11.89
CA THR A 9 -20.61 6.32 -12.06
C THR A 9 -19.19 6.06 -11.56
N ARG A 10 -19.04 5.12 -10.61
CA ARG A 10 -17.75 4.79 -9.97
C ARG A 10 -17.36 3.35 -10.29
N GLU A 11 -16.85 3.15 -11.51
CA GLU A 11 -16.23 1.88 -11.88
C GLU A 11 -14.88 1.70 -11.16
N LYS A 12 -14.43 0.45 -11.03
CA LYS A 12 -13.12 0.13 -10.43
C LYS A 12 -12.00 0.95 -11.09
N GLY A 13 -11.20 1.60 -10.25
CA GLY A 13 -10.08 2.42 -10.73
C GLY A 13 -10.45 3.79 -11.30
N TRP A 14 -11.68 4.29 -11.15
CA TRP A 14 -12.04 5.66 -11.58
C TRP A 14 -11.10 6.73 -10.99
N TYR A 15 -10.67 6.50 -9.76
CA TYR A 15 -9.79 7.36 -8.97
C TYR A 15 -8.34 7.36 -9.47
N LEU A 16 -7.96 6.44 -10.38
CA LEU A 16 -6.64 6.48 -11.03
C LEU A 16 -6.47 7.75 -11.87
N ALA A 17 -7.56 8.32 -12.38
CA ALA A 17 -7.54 9.61 -13.08
C ALA A 17 -7.19 10.81 -12.18
N LEU A 18 -7.23 10.63 -10.85
CA LEU A 18 -6.80 11.65 -9.90
C LEU A 18 -5.28 11.72 -9.77
N MET A 19 -4.56 10.67 -10.16
CA MET A 19 -3.10 10.65 -10.08
C MET A 19 -2.51 11.50 -11.21
N ALA A 20 -1.55 12.39 -10.89
CA ALA A 20 -0.98 13.35 -11.87
C ALA A 20 -0.16 12.62 -12.97
N PRO A 21 0.12 13.26 -14.13
CA PRO A 21 0.04 12.62 -15.45
C PRO A 21 0.79 11.30 -15.59
N ASN A 22 0.10 10.36 -16.23
CA ASN A 22 0.47 8.99 -16.58
C ASN A 22 1.62 8.86 -17.56
N VAL A 23 2.36 9.94 -17.82
CA VAL A 23 3.35 9.98 -18.88
C VAL A 23 4.69 10.16 -18.22
N LYS A 24 5.46 9.06 -18.15
CA LYS A 24 6.90 9.11 -17.91
C LYS A 24 7.43 10.13 -18.91
N GLY A 25 7.85 11.32 -18.44
CA GLY A 25 8.75 12.17 -19.25
C GLY A 25 9.89 11.27 -19.76
N PRO A 26 10.69 11.65 -20.75
CA PRO A 26 11.61 10.71 -21.43
C PRO A 26 12.52 9.88 -20.51
N ASN A 27 12.69 10.26 -19.23
CA ASN A 27 13.31 9.42 -18.22
C ASN A 27 12.45 9.06 -16.97
N TYR A 28 11.56 9.91 -16.42
CA TYR A 28 10.75 9.55 -15.23
C TYR A 28 9.44 10.34 -15.13
N ALA A 29 8.31 9.64 -14.99
CA ALA A 29 7.12 10.16 -14.33
C ALA A 29 6.50 9.05 -13.54
N TRP A 30 6.22 9.43 -12.32
CA TRP A 30 5.49 8.66 -11.36
C TRP A 30 4.08 9.20 -11.43
N LEU A 31 3.07 8.32 -11.46
CA LEU A 31 1.71 8.75 -11.17
C LEU A 31 1.74 9.24 -9.73
N ASP A 32 1.79 10.56 -9.55
CA ASP A 32 1.77 11.17 -8.23
C ASP A 32 0.38 10.89 -7.62
N PRO A 33 0.29 10.05 -6.58
CA PRO A 33 -0.96 9.71 -5.95
C PRO A 33 -1.46 10.79 -4.99
N SER A 34 -0.70 11.87 -4.77
CA SER A 34 -0.99 12.85 -3.72
C SER A 34 -2.39 13.40 -3.85
N ARG A 35 -2.86 13.59 -5.09
CA ARG A 35 -4.22 14.04 -5.35
C ARG A 35 -5.29 12.98 -5.12
N LEU A 36 -4.99 11.70 -5.35
CA LEU A 36 -5.85 10.59 -4.90
C LEU A 36 -5.97 10.61 -3.37
N TYR A 37 -4.86 10.82 -2.65
CA TYR A 37 -4.85 10.84 -1.18
C TYR A 37 -5.63 12.02 -0.60
N CYS A 38 -5.60 13.17 -1.28
CA CYS A 38 -6.38 14.35 -0.93
C CYS A 38 -7.87 14.24 -1.29
N HIS A 39 -8.30 13.18 -1.99
CA HIS A 39 -9.69 12.99 -2.42
C HIS A 39 -10.39 11.92 -1.56
N PRO A 40 -11.27 12.29 -0.61
CA PRO A 40 -11.88 11.35 0.35
C PRO A 40 -12.53 10.12 -0.27
N GLN A 41 -13.43 10.33 -1.25
CA GLN A 41 -14.15 9.22 -1.90
C GLN A 41 -13.22 8.35 -2.77
N GLY A 42 -12.33 8.96 -3.55
CA GLY A 42 -11.39 8.22 -4.39
C GLY A 42 -10.46 7.34 -3.57
N LEU A 43 -9.99 7.85 -2.42
CA LEU A 43 -9.19 7.09 -1.48
C LEU A 43 -9.96 5.90 -0.88
N GLN A 44 -11.20 6.14 -0.45
CA GLN A 44 -12.06 5.09 0.10
C GLN A 44 -12.32 3.98 -0.91
N ASP A 45 -12.68 4.35 -2.14
CA ASP A 45 -12.96 3.40 -3.22
C ASP A 45 -11.68 2.65 -3.60
N CYS A 46 -10.53 3.32 -3.62
CA CYS A 46 -9.24 2.68 -3.86
C CYS A 46 -8.91 1.61 -2.82
N VAL A 47 -9.08 1.91 -1.53
CA VAL A 47 -8.83 0.93 -0.46
C VAL A 47 -9.84 -0.22 -0.52
N ALA A 48 -11.10 0.07 -0.85
CA ALA A 48 -12.13 -0.94 -1.01
C ALA A 48 -11.80 -1.91 -2.15
N ASP A 49 -11.48 -1.38 -3.34
CA ASP A 49 -11.08 -2.18 -4.51
C ASP A 49 -9.81 -3.00 -4.24
N LEU A 50 -8.86 -2.43 -3.49
CA LEU A 50 -7.61 -3.08 -3.13
C LEU A 50 -7.82 -4.27 -2.19
N LEU A 51 -8.72 -4.14 -1.21
CA LEU A 51 -8.96 -5.16 -0.19
C LEU A 51 -10.06 -6.16 -0.57
N GLN A 52 -10.90 -5.85 -1.54
CA GLN A 52 -12.03 -6.70 -1.93
C GLN A 52 -11.62 -8.18 -2.17
N PRO A 53 -10.51 -8.49 -2.86
CA PRO A 53 -10.11 -9.88 -3.07
C PRO A 53 -9.76 -10.63 -1.78
N PHE A 54 -9.35 -9.93 -0.72
CA PHE A 54 -8.92 -10.52 0.55
C PHE A 54 -10.04 -10.63 1.59
N GLN A 55 -11.28 -10.30 1.23
CA GLN A 55 -12.42 -10.44 2.12
C GLN A 55 -12.60 -11.92 2.53
N GLY A 56 -12.58 -12.18 3.83
CA GLY A 56 -12.71 -13.53 4.40
C GLY A 56 -11.39 -14.29 4.54
N ASP A 57 -10.28 -13.75 4.04
CA ASP A 57 -8.96 -14.37 4.24
C ASP A 57 -8.49 -14.17 5.69
N ALA A 58 -7.76 -15.17 6.21
CA ALA A 58 -7.05 -15.02 7.47
C ALA A 58 -5.85 -14.08 7.26
N ILE A 59 -5.96 -12.84 7.76
CA ILE A 59 -4.89 -11.84 7.80
C ILE A 59 -4.74 -11.39 9.26
N ASP A 60 -3.52 -11.45 9.77
CA ASP A 60 -3.19 -11.07 11.14
C ASP A 60 -2.60 -9.66 11.21
N MET A 61 -1.91 -9.24 10.15
CA MET A 61 -1.19 -7.97 10.09
C MET A 61 -1.09 -7.46 8.64
N VAL A 62 -0.98 -6.15 8.48
CA VAL A 62 -0.65 -5.52 7.20
C VAL A 62 0.75 -4.95 7.26
N ALA A 63 1.57 -5.17 6.24
CA ALA A 63 2.88 -4.58 6.13
C ALA A 63 2.96 -3.66 4.90
N GLY A 64 3.43 -2.43 5.10
CA GLY A 64 3.62 -1.43 4.03
C GLY A 64 5.08 -1.34 3.61
N ILE A 65 5.33 -1.05 2.33
CA ILE A 65 6.68 -0.85 1.77
C ILE A 65 6.96 0.65 1.58
N ASP A 66 8.16 1.07 1.97
CA ASP A 66 8.68 2.46 1.95
C ASP A 66 8.38 3.28 0.68
N ALA A 67 8.15 4.59 0.74
CA ALA A 67 7.58 5.39 1.83
C ALA A 67 6.10 5.73 1.53
N MET A 68 5.64 5.52 0.29
CA MET A 68 4.28 5.85 -0.17
C MET A 68 3.30 4.69 0.05
N GLY A 69 3.78 3.44 0.12
CA GLY A 69 3.03 2.32 0.69
C GLY A 69 2.69 2.51 2.17
N PHE A 70 3.14 3.63 2.76
CA PHE A 70 2.71 4.06 4.07
C PHE A 70 1.46 4.91 4.09
N ILE A 71 0.92 5.64 3.06
CA ILE A 71 0.05 6.90 3.14
C ILE A 71 -1.54 6.91 3.02
N LEU A 72 -2.26 6.01 2.34
CA LEU A 72 -3.76 5.89 2.33
C LEU A 72 -4.42 5.80 3.73
N GLY A 73 -5.31 6.72 4.09
CA GLY A 73 -5.93 6.83 5.43
C GLY A 73 -7.38 6.37 5.61
N GLU A 74 -7.82 6.47 6.86
CA GLU A 74 -9.12 6.11 7.44
C GLU A 74 -10.24 7.08 7.02
N GLN A 75 -11.46 6.57 6.89
CA GLN A 75 -12.71 7.33 6.79
C GLN A 75 -13.63 6.94 7.98
N HIS A 76 -13.72 7.78 9.01
CA HIS A 76 -14.93 7.86 9.83
C HIS A 76 -15.63 9.20 9.56
N ALA A 77 -16.70 9.14 8.76
CA ALA A 77 -17.75 10.15 8.80
C ALA A 77 -18.45 10.02 10.16
N ALA A 78 -18.11 10.91 11.09
CA ALA A 78 -18.80 11.04 12.36
C ALA A 78 -20.24 11.56 12.12
N HIS A 79 -21.18 10.65 11.91
CA HIS A 79 -22.59 10.90 12.20
C HIS A 79 -22.94 10.25 13.54
N ARG A 80 -22.66 10.98 14.63
CA ARG A 80 -23.24 10.72 15.95
C ARG A 80 -23.67 12.06 16.57
N PRO A 81 -24.94 12.20 17.02
CA PRO A 81 -25.39 13.43 17.64
C PRO A 81 -24.70 13.62 18.99
N ALA A 82 -24.37 14.88 19.28
CA ALA A 82 -23.67 15.31 20.48
C ALA A 82 -24.41 14.90 21.77
N ARG A 83 -23.68 14.29 22.73
CA ARG A 83 -24.01 14.35 24.16
C ARG A 83 -22.75 14.49 25.02
N ALA A 84 -22.66 15.68 25.62
CA ALA A 84 -22.00 16.11 26.87
C ALA A 84 -20.47 15.89 27.11
N PRO A 85 -19.81 16.84 27.80
CA PRO A 85 -18.34 16.89 27.90
C PRO A 85 -17.80 16.12 29.11
N CYS A 86 -16.70 15.39 28.92
CA CYS A 86 -15.90 14.79 29.98
C CYS A 86 -14.56 15.57 30.10
N PRO A 87 -14.06 15.89 31.32
CA PRO A 87 -12.97 16.83 31.49
C PRO A 87 -11.59 16.20 31.23
N LEU A 88 -10.84 16.87 30.35
CA LEU A 88 -9.38 17.02 30.31
C LEU A 88 -8.51 15.95 30.99
N SER A 89 -8.15 14.90 30.25
CA SER A 89 -6.81 14.28 30.24
C SER A 89 -6.72 13.36 29.01
N LEU A 90 -5.59 13.35 28.29
CA LEU A 90 -5.35 12.70 26.99
C LEU A 90 -6.13 13.27 25.79
N ARG A 91 -5.72 14.46 25.31
CA ARG A 91 -6.03 14.93 23.94
C ARG A 91 -4.79 15.43 23.21
N VAL A 92 -3.73 14.61 23.20
CA VAL A 92 -2.56 14.81 22.32
C VAL A 92 -2.02 13.45 21.89
N LEU A 93 -2.76 12.68 21.09
CA LEU A 93 -2.16 11.64 20.21
C LEU A 93 -3.14 10.95 19.23
N THR A 94 -4.08 11.67 18.61
CA THR A 94 -5.00 11.04 17.61
C THR A 94 -5.43 11.97 16.49
N LEU A 95 -4.73 13.09 16.31
CA LEU A 95 -4.90 14.03 15.21
C LEU A 95 -3.64 14.04 14.37
N LEU A 96 -3.38 12.95 13.64
CA LEU A 96 -2.58 12.97 12.43
C LEU A 96 -2.96 11.73 11.62
N TRP A 97 -3.78 11.97 10.61
CA TRP A 97 -4.13 11.13 9.46
C TRP A 97 -3.40 9.77 9.35
N PRO A 98 -4.11 8.62 9.46
CA PRO A 98 -3.48 7.32 9.33
C PRO A 98 -3.09 7.02 7.87
N PRO A 99 -2.08 6.17 7.61
CA PRO A 99 -1.48 6.08 6.27
C PRO A 99 -1.74 4.67 5.60
N ALA A 100 -1.39 4.31 4.33
CA ALA A 100 -1.87 3.30 3.34
C ALA A 100 -2.09 1.87 3.74
N GLY A 101 -0.98 1.17 3.97
CA GLY A 101 -1.06 -0.12 4.61
C GLY A 101 -1.72 0.02 5.98
N ALA A 102 -1.76 1.22 6.59
CA ALA A 102 -2.60 1.52 7.74
C ALA A 102 -4.08 1.86 7.43
N ALA A 103 -4.52 2.35 6.25
CA ALA A 103 -5.95 2.31 5.87
C ALA A 103 -6.36 0.88 5.60
N ALA A 104 -5.49 0.11 4.94
CA ALA A 104 -5.71 -1.30 4.75
C ALA A 104 -5.83 -2.00 6.11
N ALA A 105 -4.87 -1.80 7.01
CA ALA A 105 -4.92 -2.32 8.38
C ALA A 105 -6.09 -1.76 9.18
N ALA A 106 -6.45 -0.47 9.06
CA ALA A 106 -7.60 0.11 9.76
C ALA A 106 -8.92 -0.50 9.27
N THR A 107 -9.08 -0.65 7.96
CA THR A 107 -10.24 -1.30 7.33
C THR A 107 -10.35 -2.76 7.77
N LEU A 108 -9.21 -3.48 7.85
CA LEU A 108 -9.14 -4.87 8.32
C LEU A 108 -9.12 -5.01 9.86
N ARG A 109 -8.99 -3.89 10.59
CA ARG A 109 -8.75 -3.82 12.05
C ARG A 109 -7.55 -4.66 12.51
N LYS A 110 -6.40 -4.51 11.84
CA LYS A 110 -5.15 -5.23 12.09
C LYS A 110 -4.01 -4.29 12.46
N GLY A 111 -2.93 -4.86 12.99
CA GLY A 111 -1.68 -4.13 13.19
C GLY A 111 -1.03 -3.75 11.86
N PHE A 112 -0.17 -2.73 11.91
CA PHE A 112 0.61 -2.25 10.76
C PHE A 112 2.11 -2.37 11.01
N LEU A 113 2.84 -2.90 10.04
CA LEU A 113 4.29 -3.08 10.08
C LEU A 113 4.97 -2.36 8.90
N ALA A 114 6.00 -1.58 9.17
CA ALA A 114 6.75 -0.89 8.13
C ALA A 114 7.95 -1.74 7.67
N ILE A 115 8.08 -1.92 6.36
CA ILE A 115 9.28 -2.45 5.70
C ILE A 115 9.97 -1.27 5.01
N ARG A 116 11.20 -0.95 5.44
CA ARG A 116 11.87 0.31 5.09
C ARG A 116 13.07 0.10 4.19
N LYS A 117 13.54 1.12 3.49
CA LYS A 117 14.90 1.11 2.93
C LYS A 117 15.91 1.10 4.08
N ALA A 118 17.06 0.48 3.87
CA ALA A 118 18.08 0.31 4.90
C ALA A 118 18.54 1.64 5.53
N GLY A 119 18.78 1.62 6.86
CA GLY A 119 19.29 2.75 7.62
C GLY A 119 18.22 3.69 8.20
N HIS A 120 16.95 3.30 8.12
CA HIS A 120 15.82 4.11 8.59
C HIS A 120 15.15 3.58 9.86
N LEU A 121 15.39 2.33 10.24
CA LEU A 121 14.93 1.70 11.48
C LEU A 121 16.03 1.79 12.55
N CYS A 122 15.66 2.28 13.74
CA CYS A 122 16.58 2.43 14.89
C CYS A 122 16.53 1.21 15.84
N VAL A 123 16.25 0.03 15.32
CA VAL A 123 16.08 -1.22 16.08
C VAL A 123 16.85 -2.36 15.41
N GLN A 124 16.87 -3.54 16.02
CA GLN A 124 17.43 -4.74 15.37
C GLN A 124 16.61 -5.10 14.13
N THR A 125 17.30 -5.29 13.00
CA THR A 125 16.69 -5.53 11.70
C THR A 125 17.34 -6.69 10.97
N GLU A 126 16.53 -7.38 10.16
CA GLU A 126 17.03 -8.16 9.03
C GLU A 126 17.02 -7.27 7.77
N ALA A 127 17.98 -7.49 6.88
CA ALA A 127 18.09 -6.78 5.62
C ALA A 127 18.07 -7.74 4.42
N GLN A 128 17.50 -7.27 3.32
CA GLN A 128 17.47 -8.00 2.04
C GLN A 128 17.88 -7.08 0.89
N PRO A 129 18.93 -7.43 0.13
CA PRO A 129 19.30 -6.67 -1.06
C PRO A 129 18.25 -6.79 -2.15
N TYR A 130 18.13 -5.74 -2.97
CA TYR A 130 17.35 -5.75 -4.20
C TYR A 130 17.98 -4.82 -5.23
N THR A 131 17.74 -5.12 -6.50
CA THR A 131 18.11 -4.24 -7.60
C THR A 131 16.94 -3.32 -7.92
N ASP A 132 17.16 -2.01 -7.87
CA ASP A 132 16.15 -1.03 -8.25
C ASP A 132 16.02 -0.87 -9.78
N TYR A 133 15.07 -0.04 -10.22
CA TYR A 133 14.86 0.23 -11.65
C TYR A 133 16.08 0.87 -12.34
N SER A 134 17.03 1.43 -11.58
CA SER A 134 18.26 2.03 -12.12
C SER A 134 19.43 1.04 -12.20
N GLY A 135 19.21 -0.22 -11.84
CA GLY A 135 20.24 -1.26 -11.80
C GLY A 135 21.16 -1.18 -10.58
N ARG A 136 20.85 -0.33 -9.60
CA ARG A 136 21.67 -0.17 -8.38
C ARG A 136 21.19 -1.13 -7.30
N GLU A 137 22.14 -1.73 -6.61
CA GLU A 137 21.86 -2.51 -5.41
C GLU A 137 21.46 -1.58 -4.27
N LYS A 138 20.28 -1.84 -3.70
CA LYS A 138 19.75 -1.22 -2.49
C LYS A 138 19.34 -2.32 -1.52
N ARG A 139 18.93 -1.94 -0.31
CA ARG A 139 18.51 -2.89 0.72
C ARG A 139 17.20 -2.46 1.34
N MET A 140 16.31 -3.42 1.54
CA MET A 140 15.13 -3.28 2.40
C MET A 140 15.47 -3.85 3.78
N GLU A 141 14.84 -3.33 4.82
CA GLU A 141 15.00 -3.76 6.20
C GLU A 141 13.66 -3.93 6.91
N LEU A 142 13.63 -4.88 7.83
CA LEU A 142 12.47 -5.22 8.64
C LEU A 142 12.92 -5.53 10.07
N ARG A 143 12.21 -4.96 11.05
CA ARG A 143 12.46 -5.26 12.47
C ARG A 143 12.18 -6.73 12.78
N THR A 144 13.00 -7.33 13.62
CA THR A 144 12.97 -8.79 13.88
C THR A 144 11.97 -9.22 14.95
N ASP A 145 11.53 -8.31 15.81
CA ASP A 145 10.67 -8.57 16.97
C ASP A 145 9.17 -8.41 16.66
N ALA A 146 8.79 -8.14 15.41
CA ALA A 146 7.40 -7.94 15.00
C ALA A 146 6.76 -9.15 14.32
N ILE A 147 7.55 -10.14 13.90
CA ILE A 147 7.06 -11.33 13.20
C ILE A 147 7.26 -12.56 14.07
N SER A 148 6.16 -13.31 14.27
CA SER A 148 6.18 -14.64 14.87
C SER A 148 5.95 -15.70 13.79
N PRO A 149 6.49 -16.92 13.94
CA PRO A 149 6.25 -18.01 13.01
C PRO A 149 4.75 -18.23 12.73
N GLY A 150 4.38 -18.30 11.45
CA GLY A 150 3.00 -18.51 11.01
C GLY A 150 2.13 -17.24 10.92
N LEU A 151 2.63 -16.08 11.36
CA LEU A 151 1.91 -14.80 11.30
C LEU A 151 1.58 -14.43 9.85
N ARG A 152 0.28 -14.27 9.54
CA ARG A 152 -0.20 -14.04 8.18
C ARG A 152 -0.24 -12.55 7.84
N ILE A 153 0.63 -12.13 6.92
CA ILE A 153 0.88 -10.72 6.63
C ILE A 153 0.41 -10.40 5.21
N LEU A 154 -0.46 -9.39 5.07
CA LEU A 154 -0.79 -8.78 3.78
C LEU A 154 0.24 -7.71 3.46
N LEU A 155 0.99 -7.86 2.36
CA LEU A 155 1.94 -6.86 1.90
C LEU A 155 1.22 -5.83 1.02
N VAL A 156 1.45 -4.55 1.29
CA VAL A 156 0.83 -3.44 0.58
C VAL A 156 1.91 -2.47 0.09
N ASP A 157 1.85 -2.13 -1.18
CA ASP A 157 2.64 -1.07 -1.77
C ASP A 157 1.74 -0.17 -2.61
N GLN A 158 2.24 1.00 -3.00
CA GLN A 158 1.58 1.80 -4.01
C GLN A 158 1.80 1.20 -5.39
N TRP A 159 3.04 0.85 -5.73
CA TRP A 159 3.41 0.53 -7.10
C TRP A 159 4.45 -0.57 -7.15
N VAL A 160 4.11 -1.66 -7.86
CA VAL A 160 5.02 -2.75 -8.17
C VAL A 160 5.48 -2.59 -9.62
N GLU A 161 6.65 -1.95 -9.82
CA GLU A 161 7.25 -1.68 -11.15
C GLU A 161 8.04 -2.92 -11.57
N THR A 162 9.32 -3.02 -11.17
CA THR A 162 10.16 -4.21 -11.43
C THR A 162 9.87 -5.38 -10.51
N GLY A 163 9.10 -5.16 -9.43
CA GLY A 163 8.89 -6.12 -8.35
C GLY A 163 10.07 -6.33 -7.41
N GLY A 164 11.18 -5.59 -7.56
CA GLY A 164 12.37 -5.75 -6.72
C GLY A 164 12.12 -5.51 -5.22
N THR A 165 11.47 -4.39 -4.88
CA THR A 165 11.14 -4.03 -3.48
C THR A 165 10.16 -5.02 -2.85
N MET A 166 9.11 -5.40 -3.59
CA MET A 166 8.10 -6.34 -3.12
C MET A 166 8.68 -7.74 -2.89
N ARG A 167 9.55 -8.24 -3.79
CA ARG A 167 10.25 -9.52 -3.59
C ARG A 167 11.15 -9.51 -2.36
N ALA A 168 11.93 -8.44 -2.17
CA ALA A 168 12.76 -8.31 -0.98
C ALA A 168 11.93 -8.26 0.31
N ALA A 169 10.75 -7.62 0.28
CA ALA A 169 9.81 -7.63 1.39
C ALA A 169 9.24 -9.02 1.68
N ILE A 170 8.85 -9.76 0.64
CA ILE A 170 8.39 -11.17 0.74
C ILE A 170 9.48 -12.03 1.40
N GLU A 171 10.71 -11.95 0.91
CA GLU A 171 11.85 -12.73 1.44
C GLU A 171 12.18 -12.38 2.89
N LEU A 172 12.07 -11.11 3.29
CA LEU A 172 12.22 -10.69 4.69
C LEU A 172 11.15 -11.30 5.59
N VAL A 173 9.89 -11.26 5.15
CA VAL A 173 8.75 -11.80 5.91
C VAL A 173 8.90 -13.31 6.09
N GLU A 174 9.16 -14.03 5.00
CA GLU A 174 9.28 -15.50 5.01
C GLU A 174 10.49 -15.97 5.82
N ARG A 175 11.63 -15.27 5.72
CA ARG A 175 12.84 -15.57 6.51
C ARG A 175 12.62 -15.41 8.02
N LEU A 176 11.78 -14.45 8.43
CA LEU A 176 11.39 -14.28 9.83
C LEU A 176 10.26 -15.24 10.27
N GLY A 177 9.88 -16.19 9.41
CA GLY A 177 8.87 -17.21 9.68
C GLY A 177 7.42 -16.74 9.46
N GLY A 178 7.23 -15.52 8.96
CA GLY A 178 5.91 -15.02 8.57
C GLY A 178 5.39 -15.70 7.31
N VAL A 179 4.07 -15.64 7.11
CA VAL A 179 3.40 -16.15 5.91
C VAL A 179 2.84 -14.98 5.13
N VAL A 180 3.24 -14.80 3.88
CA VAL A 180 2.65 -13.78 3.00
C VAL A 180 1.23 -14.22 2.64
N ALA A 181 0.23 -13.59 3.24
CA ALA A 181 -1.18 -13.86 3.00
C ALA A 181 -1.63 -13.40 1.60
N GLY A 182 -0.94 -12.39 1.07
CA GLY A 182 -1.16 -11.85 -0.26
C GLY A 182 -0.36 -10.57 -0.49
N VAL A 183 -0.47 -10.05 -1.70
CA VAL A 183 0.17 -8.81 -2.14
C VAL A 183 -0.88 -7.87 -2.73
N ALA A 184 -0.88 -6.62 -2.31
CA ALA A 184 -1.79 -5.61 -2.79
C ALA A 184 -1.02 -4.37 -3.25
N ALA A 185 -1.33 -3.84 -4.43
CA ALA A 185 -0.77 -2.57 -4.88
C ALA A 185 -1.78 -1.71 -5.64
N ILE A 186 -1.67 -0.39 -5.58
CA ILE A 186 -2.54 0.47 -6.43
C ILE A 186 -2.27 0.14 -7.91
N CYS A 187 -0.99 0.05 -8.27
CA CYS A 187 -0.54 -0.39 -9.57
C CYS A 187 0.43 -1.57 -9.45
N MET A 188 0.25 -2.57 -10.32
CA MET A 188 1.19 -3.65 -10.52
C MET A 188 1.41 -3.82 -12.02
N GLU A 189 2.65 -3.66 -12.46
CA GLU A 189 3.03 -3.85 -13.86
C GLU A 189 3.21 -5.33 -14.18
N SER A 190 3.01 -5.69 -15.44
CA SER A 190 3.29 -7.02 -15.97
C SER A 190 4.80 -7.25 -16.23
N SER A 191 5.67 -6.73 -15.36
CA SER A 191 7.11 -6.98 -15.38
C SER A 191 7.44 -8.43 -15.02
N GLU A 192 8.69 -8.85 -15.23
CA GLU A 192 9.13 -10.18 -14.79
C GLU A 192 8.84 -10.39 -13.29
N GLY A 193 9.19 -9.41 -12.45
CA GLY A 193 8.90 -9.48 -11.02
C GLY A 193 7.40 -9.40 -10.71
N GLY A 194 6.65 -8.54 -11.40
CA GLY A 194 5.19 -8.47 -11.23
C GLY A 194 4.48 -9.77 -11.57
N ARG A 195 4.88 -10.44 -12.66
CA ARG A 195 4.37 -11.78 -13.03
C ARG A 195 4.78 -12.84 -12.03
N TRP A 196 6.04 -12.84 -11.59
CA TRP A 196 6.54 -13.77 -10.58
C TRP A 196 5.70 -13.74 -9.30
N ILE A 197 5.31 -12.54 -8.86
CA ILE A 197 4.48 -12.33 -7.67
C ILE A 197 3.05 -12.86 -7.92
N GLN A 198 2.45 -12.53 -9.06
CA GLN A 198 1.08 -12.96 -9.41
C GLN A 198 0.94 -14.47 -9.56
N GLU A 199 1.99 -15.17 -10.00
CA GLU A 199 2.01 -16.63 -10.11
C GLU A 199 2.08 -17.35 -8.76
N ARG A 200 2.62 -16.70 -7.72
CA ARG A 200 2.96 -17.32 -6.44
C ARG A 200 2.06 -16.89 -5.28
N TYR A 201 1.54 -15.69 -5.34
CA TYR A 201 0.76 -15.09 -4.26
C TYR A 201 -0.58 -14.59 -4.78
N LYS A 202 -1.59 -14.65 -3.91
CA LYS A 202 -2.86 -13.97 -4.16
C LYS A 202 -2.60 -12.47 -4.26
N CYS A 203 -2.96 -11.87 -5.40
CA CYS A 203 -2.69 -10.47 -5.69
C CYS A 203 -3.97 -9.63 -5.84
N SER A 204 -3.88 -8.35 -5.50
CA SER A 204 -4.90 -7.34 -5.81
C SER A 204 -4.26 -6.07 -6.33
N HIS A 205 -4.85 -5.49 -7.38
CA HIS A 205 -4.50 -4.14 -7.81
C HIS A 205 -5.70 -3.36 -8.37
N CYS A 206 -5.55 -2.04 -8.41
CA CYS A 206 -6.60 -1.11 -8.79
C CYS A 206 -6.71 -0.90 -10.31
N VAL A 207 -5.65 -1.23 -11.06
CA VAL A 207 -5.60 -1.04 -12.53
C VAL A 207 -6.55 -2.01 -13.25
N PRO A 208 -7.58 -1.53 -13.96
CA PRO A 208 -8.45 -2.40 -14.75
C PRO A 208 -7.74 -2.87 -16.04
N PRO A 209 -8.10 -4.03 -16.61
CA PRO A 209 -7.42 -4.60 -17.79
C PRO A 209 -7.31 -3.64 -18.97
N ARG A 210 -8.34 -2.80 -19.20
CA ARG A 210 -8.36 -1.80 -20.28
C ARG A 210 -7.30 -0.69 -20.13
N LEU A 211 -6.82 -0.45 -18.91
CA LEU A 211 -5.78 0.54 -18.62
C LEU A 211 -4.40 -0.10 -18.48
N GLN A 212 -4.31 -1.41 -18.24
CA GLN A 212 -3.05 -2.13 -18.00
C GLN A 212 -1.97 -1.83 -19.05
N PRO A 213 -2.24 -1.80 -20.37
CA PRO A 213 -1.22 -1.48 -21.35
C PRO A 213 -0.55 -0.11 -21.15
N ARG A 214 -1.24 0.87 -20.54
CA ARG A 214 -0.67 2.19 -20.25
C ARG A 214 0.34 2.17 -19.11
N PHE A 215 0.24 1.18 -18.23
CA PHE A 215 1.16 0.97 -17.11
C PHE A 215 2.30 0.04 -17.52
N ASP A 216 2.04 -0.94 -18.39
CA ASP A 216 3.04 -1.90 -18.88
C ASP A 216 3.95 -1.37 -20.01
N GLN A 217 3.59 -0.22 -20.62
CA GLN A 217 4.09 0.22 -21.94
C GLN A 217 5.57 0.56 -22.07
N HIS A 218 6.39 0.30 -21.05
CA HIS A 218 7.80 0.71 -21.05
C HIS A 218 8.77 -0.35 -20.46
N GLN A 219 8.47 -1.65 -20.66
CA GLN A 219 9.51 -2.70 -20.76
C GLN A 219 10.35 -2.51 -22.02
#